data_AF-A0A9D6TAC5-F1
#
_entry.id   AF-A0A9D6TAC5-F1
#
_cell.length_a   1.000
_cell.length_b   1.000
_cell.length_c   1.000
_cell.angle_alpha   90.00
_cell.angle_beta   90.00
_cell.angle_gamma   90.00
#
_symmetry.space_group_name_H-M   'P 1'
#
loop_
_entity.id
_entity.type
_entity.pdbx_description
1 polymer ?
#
loop_
_entity_poly.entity_id
_entity_poly.type
_entity_poly.pdbx_seq_one_letter_code
_entity_poly.pdbx_strand_id
1 'polypeptide(L)'
;MLAVYARRGRVITPSRRAWEKSGAMLADLVRRDGLELQRVGKAFGNDILIAVSCREAGCILVTDNTRDFERIAGVSSFRFVAPFPDPRMIH
;
A
#
# COMPACT_ATOMS: atom_id res chain seq x y z
N MET A 1 9.25 -9.39 19.51
CA MET A 1 8.75 -10.00 18.25
C MET A 1 9.42 -9.42 17.00
N LEU A 2 9.51 -8.10 16.84
CA LEU A 2 10.10 -7.46 15.64
C LEU A 2 11.63 -7.62 15.50
N ALA A 3 12.35 -7.80 16.62
CA ALA A 3 13.81 -7.86 16.62
C ALA A 3 14.38 -8.98 15.71
N VAL A 4 13.70 -10.12 15.58
CA VAL A 4 14.17 -11.23 14.72
C VAL A 4 14.12 -10.85 13.23
N TYR A 5 13.11 -10.07 12.81
CA TYR A 5 12.99 -9.59 11.44
C TYR A 5 13.96 -8.45 11.15
N ALA A 6 14.12 -7.53 12.11
CA ALA A 6 15.04 -6.41 11.99
C ALA A 6 16.49 -6.89 11.81
N ARG A 7 16.93 -7.88 12.62
CA ARG A 7 18.26 -8.51 12.53
C ARG A 7 18.54 -9.13 11.16
N ARG A 8 17.50 -9.56 10.44
CA ARG A 8 17.61 -10.19 9.12
C ARG A 8 17.39 -9.21 7.96
N GLY A 9 17.26 -7.91 8.23
CA GLY A 9 16.95 -6.91 7.19
C GLY A 9 15.55 -7.08 6.57
N ARG A 10 14.60 -7.71 7.28
CA ARG A 10 13.24 -8.01 6.79
C ARG A 10 12.20 -7.02 7.30
N VAL A 11 12.65 -5.85 7.75
CA VAL A 11 11.79 -4.74 8.13
C VAL A 11 12.00 -3.64 7.12
N ILE A 12 10.94 -3.28 6.41
CA ILE A 12 10.95 -2.16 5.47
C ILE A 12 10.47 -0.93 6.24
N THR A 13 11.32 0.09 6.30
CA THR A 13 10.94 1.41 6.82
C THR A 13 10.71 2.33 5.63
N PRO A 14 9.57 3.05 5.55
CA PRO A 14 9.33 3.98 4.47
C PRO A 14 10.44 5.04 4.39
N SER A 15 10.96 5.25 3.18
CA SER A 15 11.93 6.31 2.92
C SER A 15 11.24 7.69 2.99
N ARG A 16 12.01 8.76 3.16
CA ARG A 16 11.47 10.13 3.01
C ARG A 16 10.78 10.33 1.66
N ARG A 17 11.34 9.76 0.59
CA ARG A 17 10.77 9.83 -0.76
C ARG A 17 9.43 9.09 -0.83
N ALA A 18 9.30 7.96 -0.13
CA ALA A 18 8.03 7.23 -0.04
C ALA A 18 6.94 8.08 0.61
N TRP A 19 7.27 8.82 1.68
CA TRP A 19 6.35 9.75 2.35
C TRP A 19 5.91 10.90 1.44
N GLU A 20 6.85 11.55 0.76
CA GLU A 20 6.55 12.67 -0.15
C GLU A 20 5.68 12.19 -1.33
N LYS A 21 6.04 11.03 -1.90
CA LYS A 21 5.31 10.45 -3.03
C LYS A 21 3.91 9.96 -2.64
N SER A 22 3.75 9.36 -1.45
CA SER A 22 2.43 8.91 -1.00
C SER A 22 1.48 10.08 -0.79
N GLY A 23 1.96 11.19 -0.21
CA GLY A 23 1.19 12.43 -0.07
C GLY A 23 0.77 13.02 -1.42
N ALA A 24 1.69 13.08 -2.39
CA ALA A 24 1.39 13.55 -3.73
C ALA A 24 0.35 12.66 -4.45
N MET A 25 0.48 11.33 -4.31
CA MET A 25 -0.49 10.38 -4.88
C MET A 25 -1.87 10.51 -4.24
N LEU A 26 -1.94 10.68 -2.92
CA LEU A 26 -3.20 10.91 -2.21
C LEU A 26 -3.90 12.18 -2.71
N ALA A 27 -3.16 13.27 -2.87
CA ALA A 27 -3.68 14.52 -3.41
C ALA A 27 -4.18 14.39 -4.87
N ASP A 28 -3.54 13.55 -5.68
CA ASP A 28 -3.96 13.27 -7.05
C ASP A 28 -5.24 12.43 -7.10
N LEU A 29 -5.33 11.37 -6.28
CA LEU A 29 -6.52 10.53 -6.15
C LEU A 29 -7.74 11.34 -5.66
N VAL A 30 -7.56 12.19 -4.65
CA VAL A 30 -8.63 13.10 -4.18
C VAL A 30 -9.13 14.01 -5.30
N ARG A 31 -8.22 14.58 -6.10
CA ARG A 31 -8.58 15.47 -7.21
C ARG A 31 -9.29 14.74 -8.36
N ARG A 32 -8.86 13.52 -8.70
CA ARG A 32 -9.41 12.74 -9.83
C ARG A 32 -10.75 12.12 -9.54
N ASP A 33 -10.86 11.48 -8.38
CA ASP A 33 -11.99 10.60 -8.08
C ASP A 33 -13.07 11.31 -7.25
N GLY A 34 -12.89 12.61 -6.95
CA GLY A 34 -13.79 13.37 -6.08
C GLY A 34 -13.96 12.69 -4.73
N LEU A 35 -12.96 11.91 -4.29
CA LEU A 35 -13.04 11.13 -3.08
C LEU A 35 -13.25 12.08 -1.90
N GLU A 36 -14.41 11.94 -1.24
CA GLU A 36 -14.68 12.55 0.05
C GLU A 36 -13.51 12.22 0.99
N LEU A 37 -12.67 13.22 1.31
CA LEU A 37 -11.51 13.07 2.21
C LEU A 37 -11.90 12.40 3.55
N GLN A 38 -13.16 12.56 3.96
CA GLN A 38 -13.77 11.94 5.13
C GLN A 38 -13.90 10.41 5.01
N ARG A 39 -14.10 9.87 3.79
CA ARG A 39 -14.12 8.43 3.47
C ARG A 39 -12.73 7.89 3.12
N VAL A 40 -11.81 8.75 2.70
CA VAL A 40 -10.38 8.44 2.54
C VAL A 40 -9.70 8.50 3.91
N GLY A 41 -10.07 7.60 4.80
CA GLY A 41 -9.55 7.57 6.17
C GLY A 41 -8.03 7.43 6.19
N LYS A 42 -7.43 7.66 7.38
CA LYS A 42 -5.99 7.45 7.64
C LYS A 42 -5.47 6.09 7.14
N ALA A 43 -6.34 5.08 7.10
CA ALA A 43 -6.04 3.75 6.56
C ALA A 43 -5.61 3.79 5.08
N PHE A 44 -6.34 4.51 4.22
CA PHE A 44 -6.01 4.56 2.79
C PHE A 44 -4.69 5.30 2.52
N GLY A 45 -4.38 6.34 3.30
CA GLY A 45 -3.07 7.00 3.26
C GLY A 45 -1.92 6.04 3.62
N ASN A 46 -2.14 5.16 4.60
CA ASN A 46 -1.18 4.11 4.95
C ASN A 46 -1.06 3.06 3.83
N ASP A 47 -2.16 2.69 3.17
CA ASP A 47 -2.13 1.75 2.05
C ASP A 47 -1.31 2.30 0.87
N ILE A 48 -1.45 3.58 0.54
CA ILE A 48 -0.58 4.23 -0.47
C ILE A 48 0.89 4.18 -0.02
N LEU A 49 1.19 4.47 1.25
CA LEU A 49 2.56 4.43 1.76
C LEU A 49 3.15 3.02 1.69
N ILE A 50 2.36 1.99 2.01
CA ILE A 50 2.75 0.58 1.87
C ILE A 50 3.03 0.24 0.41
N ALA A 51 2.13 0.60 -0.51
CA ALA A 51 2.30 0.34 -1.95
C ALA A 51 3.59 0.97 -2.49
N VAL A 52 3.84 2.25 -2.16
CA VAL A 52 5.05 2.95 -2.58
C VAL A 52 6.30 2.31 -1.98
N SER A 53 6.27 1.95 -0.70
CA SER A 53 7.39 1.29 -0.01
C SER A 53 7.70 -0.09 -0.62
N CYS A 54 6.67 -0.89 -0.93
CA CYS A 54 6.85 -2.18 -1.62
C CYS A 54 7.45 -2.00 -3.01
N ARG A 55 7.01 -0.98 -3.76
CA ARG A 55 7.59 -0.65 -5.07
C ARG A 55 9.06 -0.27 -4.95
N GLU A 56 9.40 0.61 -4.00
CA GLU A 56 10.79 1.05 -3.76
C GLU A 56 11.68 -0.13 -3.36
N ALA A 57 11.17 -1.05 -2.54
CA ALA A 57 11.88 -2.25 -2.10
C ALA A 57 11.90 -3.39 -3.14
N GLY A 58 11.19 -3.26 -4.26
CA GLY A 58 11.06 -4.33 -5.26
C GLY A 58 10.23 -5.54 -4.81
N CYS A 59 9.41 -5.39 -3.76
CA CYS A 59 8.60 -6.46 -3.19
C CYS A 59 7.20 -6.57 -3.83
N ILE A 60 6.55 -7.70 -3.62
CA ILE A 60 5.13 -7.91 -3.91
C ILE A 60 4.38 -7.82 -2.59
N LEU A 61 3.34 -6.99 -2.54
CA LEU A 61 2.48 -6.90 -1.37
C LEU A 61 1.51 -8.10 -1.32
N VAL A 62 1.40 -8.75 -0.18
CA VAL A 62 0.35 -9.75 0.08
C VAL A 62 -0.70 -9.09 0.98
N THR A 63 -1.95 -9.03 0.52
CA THR A 63 -3.01 -8.30 1.23
C THR A 63 -4.39 -8.83 0.86
N ASP A 64 -5.30 -8.87 1.84
CA ASP A 64 -6.73 -9.11 1.65
C ASP A 64 -7.49 -7.85 1.20
N ASN A 65 -6.91 -6.66 1.36
CA ASN A 65 -7.46 -5.39 0.89
C ASN A 65 -7.20 -5.15 -0.61
N THR A 66 -7.39 -6.17 -1.46
CA THR A 66 -7.06 -6.07 -2.89
C THR A 66 -7.78 -4.92 -3.58
N ARG A 67 -9.01 -4.60 -3.18
CA ARG A 67 -9.84 -3.53 -3.73
C ARG A 67 -9.19 -2.14 -3.64
N ASP A 68 -8.60 -1.79 -2.49
CA ASP A 68 -7.96 -0.48 -2.37
C ASP A 68 -6.63 -0.44 -3.11
N PHE A 69 -5.87 -1.55 -3.12
CA PHE A 69 -4.64 -1.63 -3.90
C PHE A 69 -4.88 -1.64 -5.43
N GLU A 70 -6.01 -2.15 -5.91
CA GLU A 70 -6.45 -1.97 -7.31
C GLU A 70 -6.64 -0.49 -7.67
N ARG A 71 -7.28 0.29 -6.78
CA ARG A 71 -7.46 1.74 -6.97
C ARG A 71 -6.13 2.47 -6.99
N ILE A 72 -5.23 2.16 -6.05
CA ILE A 72 -3.90 2.77 -5.98
C ILE A 72 -3.07 2.39 -7.22
N ALA A 73 -3.20 1.17 -7.73
CA ALA A 73 -2.48 0.69 -8.91
C ALA A 73 -2.85 1.46 -10.19
N GLY A 74 -4.05 2.06 -10.24
CA GLY A 74 -4.46 2.97 -11.32
C GLY A 74 -3.63 4.26 -11.42
N VAL A 75 -2.91 4.65 -10.35
CA VAL A 75 -2.10 5.88 -10.30
C VAL A 75 -0.59 5.60 -10.23
N SER A 76 -0.19 4.41 -9.77
CA SER A 76 1.22 4.00 -9.76
C SER A 76 1.36 2.50 -9.99
N SER A 77 2.28 2.10 -10.86
CA SER A 77 2.62 0.69 -11.04
C SER A 77 3.29 0.10 -9.80
N PHE A 78 2.67 -0.89 -9.16
CA PHE A 78 3.25 -1.80 -8.17
C PHE A 78 2.55 -3.16 -8.25
N ARG A 79 3.06 -4.17 -7.53
CA ARG A 79 2.51 -5.53 -7.55
C ARG A 79 1.93 -5.88 -6.20
N PHE A 80 0.73 -6.45 -6.20
CA PHE A 80 0.10 -7.05 -5.02
C PHE A 80 -0.64 -8.33 -5.42
N VAL A 81 -0.85 -9.22 -4.45
CA VAL A 81 -1.59 -10.48 -4.59
C VAL A 81 -2.44 -10.72 -3.33
N ALA A 82 -3.51 -11.51 -3.49
CA ALA A 82 -4.27 -12.02 -2.35
C ALA A 82 -3.41 -13.01 -1.52
N PRO A 83 -3.66 -13.16 -0.21
CA PRO A 83 -2.97 -14.14 0.62
C PRO A 83 -3.31 -15.58 0.20
N PHE A 84 -2.46 -16.53 0.60
CA PHE A 84 -2.74 -17.97 0.48
C PHE A 84 -3.06 -18.56 1.86
N PRO A 85 -4.12 -19.37 2.01
CA PRO A 85 -5.20 -19.55 1.02
C PRO A 85 -5.94 -18.22 0.77
N ASP A 86 -6.49 -18.04 -0.43
CA ASP A 86 -7.28 -16.84 -0.73
C ASP A 86 -8.56 -16.92 0.12
N PRO A 87 -8.81 -15.96 1.04
CA PRO A 87 -9.99 -15.98 1.90
C PRO A 87 -11.30 -16.02 1.10
N ARG A 88 -11.29 -15.53 -0.15
CA ARG A 88 -12.45 -15.57 -1.05
C ARG A 88 -12.73 -16.96 -1.62
N MET A 89 -11.78 -17.89 -1.54
CA MET A 89 -11.92 -19.27 -2.04
C MET A 89 -12.37 -20.27 -0.97
N ILE A 90 -12.54 -19.85 0.29
CA ILE A 90 -12.88 -20.72 1.43
C ILE A 90 -14.39 -20.65 1.78
N HIS A 91 -15.22 -20.17 0.85
CA HIS A 91 -16.67 -19.99 1.02
C HIS A 91 -17.46 -20.60 -0.14
#